data_AF-A0A354ZK00-F1
#
_entry.id   AF-A0A354ZK00-F1
#
_cell.length_a   1.000
_cell.length_b   1.000
_cell.length_c   1.000
_cell.angle_alpha   90.00
_cell.angle_beta   90.00
_cell.angle_gamma   90.00
#
_symmetry.space_group_name_H-M   'P 1'
#
loop_
_entity.id
_entity.type
_entity.pdbx_description
1 polymer ?
#
loop_
_entity_poly.entity_id
_entity_poly.type
_entity_poly.pdbx_seq_one_letter_code
_entity_poly.pdbx_strand_id
1 'polypeptide(L)'
;MSGYEYRGQAVHVEAIPARGASYAQVDPPIVPLLAGALEREGISSLYTHQAEAVQLAREGRDIVIVTSTASGKTLCYNIPVVER
;
A
#
# COMPACT_ATOMS: atom_id res chain seq x y z
N MET A 1 34.44 25.39 -18.26
CA MET A 1 33.18 25.02 -17.60
C MET A 1 33.51 24.34 -16.29
N SER A 2 33.64 25.08 -15.18
CA SER A 2 33.75 24.43 -13.87
C SER A 2 32.35 23.96 -13.48
N GLY A 3 32.14 22.65 -13.47
CA GLY A 3 30.91 22.06 -12.93
C GLY A 3 30.76 22.42 -11.45
N TYR A 4 29.53 22.64 -11.02
CA TYR A 4 29.22 22.89 -9.61
C TYR A 4 29.71 21.71 -8.74
N GLU A 5 30.62 21.95 -7.79
CA GLU A 5 31.01 20.97 -6.76
C GLU A 5 30.12 21.13 -5.51
N TYR A 6 29.16 20.23 -5.35
CA TYR A 6 28.22 20.21 -4.22
C TYR A 6 28.76 19.44 -2.99
N ARG A 7 30.02 19.00 -3.01
CA ARG A 7 30.64 18.24 -1.93
C ARG A 7 30.70 19.10 -0.65
N GLY A 8 30.26 18.53 0.48
CA GLY A 8 30.32 19.19 1.78
C GLY A 8 29.28 20.29 2.02
N GLN A 9 28.34 20.49 1.10
CA GLN A 9 27.26 21.49 1.26
C GLN A 9 26.03 20.97 2.00
N ALA A 10 25.93 19.66 2.25
CA ALA A 10 24.84 19.09 3.04
C ALA A 10 24.99 19.49 4.52
N VAL A 11 24.03 20.23 5.05
CA VAL A 11 23.99 20.66 6.46
C VAL A 11 23.29 19.64 7.37
N HIS A 12 22.51 18.71 6.79
CA HIS A 12 21.80 17.65 7.51
C HIS A 12 21.75 16.39 6.64
N VAL A 13 21.97 15.24 7.28
CA VAL A 13 21.81 13.92 6.67
C VAL A 13 21.10 13.06 7.69
N GLU A 14 19.96 12.48 7.30
CA GLU A 14 19.16 11.63 8.15
C GLU A 14 18.90 10.29 7.48
N ALA A 15 19.22 9.23 8.21
CA ALA A 15 18.89 7.88 7.81
C ALA A 15 17.54 7.49 8.42
N ILE A 16 16.52 7.32 7.58
CA ILE A 16 15.23 6.79 8.01
C ILE A 16 15.34 5.26 8.08
N PRO A 17 15.05 4.64 9.24
CA PRO A 17 15.18 3.19 9.39
C PRO A 17 14.17 2.44 8.50
N ALA A 18 14.57 1.25 8.05
CA ALA A 18 13.66 0.35 7.36
C ALA A 18 12.51 -0.08 8.28
N ARG A 19 11.33 -0.24 7.70
CA ARG A 19 10.13 -0.73 8.41
C ARG A 19 9.72 -2.07 7.82
N GLY A 20 9.52 -3.06 8.69
CA GLY A 20 8.99 -4.36 8.29
C GLY A 20 7.55 -4.24 7.80
N ALA A 21 7.15 -5.16 6.92
CA ALA A 21 5.77 -5.27 6.47
C ALA A 21 4.83 -5.69 7.62
N SER A 22 3.61 -5.17 7.61
CA SER A 22 2.53 -5.63 8.49
C SER A 22 1.31 -5.97 7.66
N TYR A 23 0.78 -7.18 7.87
CA TYR A 23 -0.31 -7.74 7.08
C TYR A 23 -1.55 -7.94 7.94
N ALA A 24 -2.73 -7.94 7.31
CA ALA A 24 -4.00 -8.23 7.95
C ALA A 24 -4.94 -8.95 6.97
N GLN A 25 -5.95 -9.62 7.54
CA GLN A 25 -7.01 -10.28 6.79
C GLN A 25 -8.27 -9.40 6.78
N VAL A 26 -9.15 -9.64 5.82
CA VAL A 26 -10.47 -9.00 5.72
C VAL A 26 -11.56 -10.00 6.05
N ASP A 27 -12.68 -9.53 6.62
CA ASP A 27 -13.83 -10.36 6.96
C ASP A 27 -15.12 -9.74 6.39
N PRO A 28 -15.82 -10.39 5.44
CA PRO A 28 -15.56 -11.73 4.89
C PRO A 28 -14.25 -11.81 4.07
N PRO A 29 -13.66 -13.00 3.87
CA PRO A 29 -12.49 -13.14 3.01
C PRO A 29 -12.73 -12.60 1.59
N ILE A 30 -11.66 -12.22 0.89
CA ILE A 30 -11.72 -11.85 -0.54
C ILE A 30 -12.33 -13.02 -1.33
N VAL A 31 -13.24 -12.73 -2.25
CA VAL A 31 -13.91 -13.77 -3.05
C VAL A 31 -12.89 -14.65 -3.79
N PRO A 32 -13.08 -15.98 -3.88
CA PRO A 32 -12.04 -16.90 -4.36
C PRO A 32 -11.47 -16.57 -5.74
N LEU A 33 -12.31 -16.05 -6.65
CA LEU A 33 -11.88 -15.66 -7.99
C LEU A 33 -10.86 -14.51 -7.95
N LEU A 34 -11.12 -13.48 -7.14
CA LEU A 34 -10.23 -12.33 -6.98
C LEU A 34 -8.99 -12.72 -6.16
N ALA A 35 -9.16 -13.53 -5.11
CA ALA A 35 -8.03 -14.06 -4.34
C ALA A 35 -7.03 -14.81 -5.24
N GLY A 36 -7.52 -15.71 -6.10
CA GLY A 36 -6.68 -16.42 -7.06
C GLY A 36 -6.07 -15.51 -8.13
N ALA A 37 -6.70 -14.39 -8.48
CA ALA A 37 -6.10 -13.40 -9.38
C ALA A 37 -4.96 -12.63 -8.70
N LEU A 38 -5.15 -12.21 -7.44
CA LEU A 38 -4.12 -11.56 -6.64
C LEU A 38 -2.92 -12.48 -6.42
N GLU A 39 -3.14 -13.77 -6.14
CA GLU A 39 -2.06 -14.74 -5.99
C GLU A 39 -1.21 -14.90 -7.26
N ARG A 40 -1.84 -14.91 -8.45
CA ARG A 40 -1.11 -14.95 -9.73
C ARG A 40 -0.23 -13.71 -9.97
N GLU A 41 -0.63 -12.57 -9.41
CA GLU A 41 0.16 -11.33 -9.41
C GLU A 41 1.18 -11.27 -8.24
N GLY A 42 1.35 -12.37 -7.50
CA GLY A 42 2.30 -12.45 -6.38
C GLY A 42 1.81 -11.82 -5.08
N ILE A 43 0.51 -11.52 -4.97
CA ILE A 43 -0.11 -10.89 -3.79
C ILE A 43 -0.84 -11.96 -2.98
N SER A 44 -0.17 -12.53 -1.98
CA SER A 44 -0.73 -13.56 -1.09
C SER A 44 -1.29 -13.01 0.23
N SER A 45 -1.05 -11.74 0.54
CA SER A 45 -1.53 -11.09 1.77
C SER A 45 -1.68 -9.60 1.56
N LEU A 46 -2.70 -9.01 2.19
CA LEU A 46 -2.91 -7.57 2.17
C LEU A 46 -2.11 -6.91 3.29
N TYR A 47 -1.50 -5.77 3.00
CA TYR A 47 -0.97 -4.90 4.04
C TYR A 47 -2.12 -4.41 4.94
N THR A 48 -1.80 -4.08 6.18
CA THR A 48 -2.77 -3.55 7.16
C THR A 48 -3.64 -2.41 6.61
N HIS A 49 -3.03 -1.41 5.95
CA HIS A 49 -3.77 -0.30 5.34
C HIS A 49 -4.65 -0.70 4.15
N GLN A 50 -4.32 -1.79 3.46
CA GLN A 50 -5.16 -2.33 2.37
C GLN A 50 -6.37 -3.06 2.94
N ALA A 51 -6.16 -3.93 3.94
CA ALA A 51 -7.24 -4.66 4.59
C ALA A 51 -8.23 -3.71 5.27
N GLU A 52 -7.74 -2.71 5.99
CA GLU A 52 -8.57 -1.68 6.64
C GLU A 52 -9.41 -0.90 5.61
N ALA A 53 -8.79 -0.47 4.50
CA ALA A 53 -9.50 0.25 3.45
C ALA A 53 -10.59 -0.60 2.79
N VAL A 54 -10.31 -1.89 2.54
CA VAL A 54 -11.31 -2.83 1.99
C VAL A 54 -12.48 -3.00 2.96
N GLN A 55 -12.21 -3.17 4.25
CA GLN A 55 -13.24 -3.34 5.27
C GLN A 55 -14.17 -2.11 5.35
N LEU A 56 -13.58 -0.93 5.48
CA LEU A 56 -14.34 0.34 5.53
C LEU A 56 -15.13 0.59 4.24
N ALA A 57 -14.59 0.22 3.07
CA ALA A 57 -15.27 0.40 1.79
C ALA A 57 -16.48 -0.54 1.66
N ARG A 58 -16.37 -1.78 2.16
CA ARG A 58 -17.50 -2.73 2.24
C ARG A 58 -18.59 -2.25 3.18
N GLU A 59 -18.24 -1.54 4.24
CA GLU A 59 -19.19 -0.87 5.14
C GLU A 59 -19.85 0.38 4.51
N GLY A 60 -19.51 0.74 3.27
CA GLY A 60 -20.07 1.89 2.57
C GLY A 60 -19.52 3.24 3.05
N ARG A 61 -18.32 3.26 3.64
CA ARG A 61 -17.66 4.48 4.14
C ARG A 61 -16.86 5.16 3.05
N ASP A 62 -16.86 6.49 3.05
CA ASP A 62 -15.89 7.29 2.31
C ASP A 62 -14.56 7.35 3.07
N ILE A 63 -13.44 7.13 2.36
CA ILE A 63 -12.12 6.94 2.97
C ILE A 63 -11.09 7.81 2.24
N VAL A 64 -10.19 8.43 3.01
CA VAL A 64 -8.97 9.07 2.51
C VAL A 64 -7.77 8.23 2.93
N ILE A 65 -6.96 7.79 1.97
CA ILE A 65 -5.82 6.90 2.23
C ILE A 65 -4.51 7.69 2.12
N VAL A 66 -3.81 7.84 3.24
CA VAL A 66 -2.54 8.59 3.32
C VAL A 66 -1.38 7.62 3.55
N THR A 67 -0.67 7.26 2.49
CA THR A 67 0.53 6.41 2.58
C THR A 67 1.57 6.80 1.53
N SER A 68 2.85 6.47 1.76
CA SER A 68 3.96 6.78 0.84
C SER A 68 3.80 6.17 -0.55
N THR A 69 4.46 6.73 -1.58
CA THR A 69 4.52 6.14 -2.92
C THR A 69 4.96 4.67 -2.89
N ALA A 70 4.45 3.87 -3.83
CA ALA A 70 4.71 2.43 -3.94
C ALA A 70 4.23 1.55 -2.77
N SER A 71 3.41 2.08 -1.85
CA SER A 71 2.79 1.29 -0.76
C SER A 71 1.63 0.37 -1.19
N GLY A 72 1.30 0.31 -2.49
CA GLY A 72 0.18 -0.49 -2.99
C GLY A 72 -1.22 0.09 -2.72
N LYS A 73 -1.37 1.42 -2.60
CA LYS A 73 -2.67 2.11 -2.46
C LYS A 73 -3.70 1.75 -3.54
N THR A 74 -3.24 1.37 -4.74
CA THR A 74 -4.11 0.97 -5.84
C THR A 74 -5.05 -0.17 -5.47
N LEU A 75 -4.57 -1.14 -4.68
CA LEU A 75 -5.40 -2.27 -4.25
C LEU A 75 -6.50 -1.84 -3.27
N CYS A 76 -6.29 -0.77 -2.50
CA CYS A 76 -7.27 -0.29 -1.53
C CYS A 76 -8.61 0.12 -2.17
N TYR A 77 -8.59 0.61 -3.42
CA TYR A 77 -9.81 0.97 -4.15
C TYR A 77 -10.16 -0.03 -5.26
N ASN A 78 -9.19 -0.74 -5.86
CA ASN A 78 -9.50 -1.72 -6.89
C ASN A 78 -10.23 -2.95 -6.33
N ILE A 79 -9.80 -3.47 -5.17
CA ILE A 79 -10.45 -4.63 -4.55
C ILE A 79 -11.95 -4.37 -4.31
N PRO A 80 -12.36 -3.32 -3.57
CA PRO A 80 -13.78 -3.11 -3.30
C PRO A 80 -14.60 -2.73 -4.54
N VAL A 81 -13.96 -2.23 -5.61
CA VAL A 81 -14.63 -1.98 -6.90
C VAL A 81 -14.90 -3.28 -7.65
N VAL A 82 -13.94 -4.20 -7.66
CA VAL A 82 -14.06 -5.49 -8.37
C VAL A 82 -14.94 -6.50 -7.62
N GLU A 83 -15.08 -6.38 -6.30
CA GLU A 83 -15.96 -7.24 -5.49
C GLU A 83 -17.46 -6.93 -5.64
N ARG A 84 -17.84 -5.82 -6.26
CA ARG A 84 -19.24 -5.44 -6.46
C ARG A 84 -19.90 -6.14 -7.64
#